data_AF-A0A382SAS6-F1
#
_entry.id   AF-A0A382SAS6-F1
#
_cell.length_a   1.000
_cell.length_b   1.000
_cell.length_c   1.000
_cell.angle_alpha   90.00
_cell.angle_beta   90.00
_cell.angle_gamma   90.00
#
_symmetry.space_group_name_H-M   'P 1'
#
loop_
_entity.id
_entity.type
_entity.pdbx_description
1 polymer ?
#
loop_
_entity_poly.entity_id
_entity_poly.type
_entity_poly.pdbx_seq_one_letter_code
_entity_poly.pdbx_strand_id
1 'polypeptide(L)'
;MPVIEEATMAQVDTTHEEKPQSAIYTKAEQHKVDVGIDWVGIPTIAIVLLAAFHLHFMLTAGDWDFWTDWKDRRWWPLVTPVVLITFPAAVQYITWEKL
;
A
#
# COMPACT_ATOMS: atom_id res chain seq x y z
N MET A 1 -36.22 -52.65 14.56
CA MET A 1 -35.78 -51.86 13.39
C MET A 1 -35.12 -50.60 13.93
N PRO A 2 -33.77 -50.49 13.87
CA PRO A 2 -33.13 -49.19 13.55
C PRO A 2 -31.67 -49.31 12.98
N VAL A 3 -31.36 -50.27 12.10
CA VAL A 3 -29.97 -50.44 11.60
C VAL A 3 -29.70 -49.65 10.31
N ILE A 4 -30.74 -49.23 9.59
CA ILE A 4 -30.59 -48.60 8.26
C ILE A 4 -30.34 -47.07 8.37
N GLU A 5 -30.69 -46.44 9.50
CA GLU A 5 -30.63 -44.99 9.67
C GLU A 5 -29.21 -44.45 9.93
N GLU A 6 -28.35 -45.22 10.60
CA GLU A 6 -26.93 -44.84 10.79
C GLU A 6 -26.13 -44.88 9.50
N ALA A 7 -26.40 -45.87 8.63
CA ALA A 7 -25.68 -45.98 7.35
C ALA A 7 -26.04 -44.84 6.38
N THR A 8 -27.28 -44.31 6.46
CA THR A 8 -27.72 -43.16 5.65
C THR A 8 -27.15 -41.82 6.12
N MET A 9 -26.77 -41.70 7.40
CA MET A 9 -26.16 -40.46 7.95
C MET A 9 -24.63 -40.41 7.77
N ALA A 10 -23.98 -41.54 7.48
CA ALA A 10 -22.55 -41.60 7.16
C ALA A 10 -22.21 -41.25 5.70
N GLN A 11 -23.24 -41.17 4.84
CA GLN A 11 -23.14 -40.72 3.45
C GLN A 11 -23.62 -39.26 3.32
N VAL A 12 -23.25 -38.41 4.27
CA VAL A 12 -23.19 -36.97 3.99
C VAL A 12 -22.06 -36.80 2.99
N ASP A 13 -22.45 -36.46 1.78
CA ASP A 13 -21.60 -36.22 0.63
C ASP A 13 -20.41 -35.30 0.97
N THR A 14 -19.27 -35.88 1.29
CA THR A 14 -18.01 -35.15 1.46
C THR A 14 -17.29 -34.95 0.13
N THR A 15 -17.94 -35.14 -1.03
CA THR A 15 -17.30 -35.00 -2.36
C THR A 15 -17.43 -33.60 -2.95
N HIS A 16 -17.92 -32.64 -2.19
CA HIS A 16 -17.95 -31.23 -2.58
C HIS A 16 -17.07 -30.39 -1.66
N GLU A 17 -15.75 -30.63 -1.68
CA GLU A 17 -14.82 -29.52 -1.45
C GLU A 17 -15.03 -28.53 -2.61
N GLU A 18 -16.02 -27.64 -2.46
CA GLU A 18 -16.21 -26.52 -3.38
C GLU A 18 -14.95 -25.66 -3.31
N LYS A 19 -14.09 -25.81 -4.32
CA LYS A 19 -12.91 -24.98 -4.50
C LYS A 19 -13.35 -23.52 -4.37
N PRO A 20 -12.72 -22.72 -3.48
CA PRO A 20 -13.16 -21.36 -3.21
C PRO A 20 -13.23 -20.60 -4.53
N GLN A 21 -14.36 -19.95 -4.78
CA GLN A 21 -14.62 -19.27 -6.04
C GLN A 21 -13.56 -18.17 -6.26
N SER A 22 -12.56 -18.49 -7.08
CA SER A 22 -11.39 -17.67 -7.31
C SER A 22 -11.45 -17.04 -8.70
N ALA A 23 -11.22 -15.73 -8.79
CA ALA A 23 -11.13 -15.04 -10.07
C ALA A 23 -9.91 -15.51 -10.91
N ILE A 24 -8.94 -16.18 -10.28
CA ILE A 24 -7.69 -16.61 -10.88
C ILE A 24 -7.51 -18.11 -10.65
N TYR A 25 -7.17 -18.86 -11.69
CA TYR A 25 -7.09 -20.32 -11.61
C TYR A 25 -5.64 -20.84 -11.67
N THR A 26 -4.69 -20.01 -12.12
CA THR A 26 -3.29 -20.42 -12.30
C THR A 26 -2.29 -19.43 -11.67
N LYS A 27 -1.14 -19.94 -11.20
CA LYS A 27 -0.07 -19.10 -10.61
C LYS A 27 0.54 -18.11 -11.61
N ALA A 28 0.66 -18.52 -12.88
CA ALA A 28 1.18 -17.66 -13.94
C ALA A 28 0.24 -16.50 -14.28
N GLU A 29 -1.07 -16.72 -14.15
CA GLU A 29 -2.09 -15.68 -14.30
C GLU A 29 -2.08 -14.73 -13.10
N GLN A 30 -1.95 -15.26 -11.87
CA GLN A 30 -1.82 -14.44 -10.66
C GLN A 30 -0.63 -13.48 -10.75
N HIS A 31 0.56 -13.96 -11.10
CA HIS A 31 1.74 -13.11 -11.25
C HIS A 31 1.56 -11.99 -12.28
N LYS A 32 0.84 -12.25 -13.38
CA LYS A 32 0.54 -11.22 -14.38
C LYS A 32 -0.38 -10.13 -13.83
N VAL A 33 -1.36 -10.52 -13.03
CA VAL A 33 -2.28 -9.60 -12.36
C VAL A 33 -1.52 -8.77 -11.32
N ASP A 34 -0.72 -9.41 -10.47
CA ASP A 34 0.07 -8.74 -9.44
C ASP A 34 1.01 -7.69 -10.05
N VAL A 35 1.79 -8.07 -11.06
CA VAL A 35 2.69 -7.13 -11.77
C VAL A 35 1.89 -6.03 -12.49
N GLY A 36 0.71 -6.36 -13.03
CA GLY A 36 -0.17 -5.37 -13.65
C GLY A 36 -0.70 -4.34 -12.65
N ILE A 37 -1.06 -4.78 -11.44
CA ILE A 37 -1.49 -3.92 -10.34
C ILE A 37 -0.32 -3.04 -9.89
N ASP A 38 0.88 -3.60 -9.72
CA ASP A 38 2.06 -2.83 -9.30
C ASP A 38 2.38 -1.70 -10.29
N TRP A 39 2.31 -1.98 -11.59
CA TRP A 39 2.56 -1.00 -12.64
C TRP A 39 1.60 0.19 -12.64
N VAL A 40 0.41 0.05 -12.09
CA VAL A 40 -0.59 1.13 -12.00
C VAL A 40 -0.62 1.74 -10.60
N GLY A 41 -0.58 0.89 -9.58
CA GLY A 41 -0.67 1.27 -8.17
C GLY A 41 0.53 2.07 -7.70
N ILE A 42 1.75 1.59 -7.96
CA ILE A 42 2.99 2.25 -7.52
C ILE A 42 3.11 3.68 -8.07
N PRO A 43 3.00 3.93 -9.40
CA PRO A 43 3.11 5.31 -9.90
C PRO A 43 1.97 6.20 -9.44
N THR A 44 0.76 5.67 -9.28
CA THR A 44 -0.38 6.45 -8.75
C THR A 44 -0.10 6.91 -7.32
N ILE A 45 0.34 6.00 -6.45
CA ILE A 45 0.72 6.32 -5.06
C ILE A 45 1.89 7.32 -5.05
N ALA A 46 2.90 7.12 -5.90
CA ALA A 46 4.05 8.01 -6.00
C ALA A 46 3.66 9.44 -6.38
N ILE A 47 2.77 9.63 -7.35
CA ILE A 47 2.30 10.97 -7.78
C ILE A 47 1.47 11.63 -6.67
N VAL A 48 0.59 10.87 -6.00
CA VAL A 48 -0.22 11.40 -4.89
C VAL A 48 0.67 11.83 -3.73
N LEU A 49 1.65 10.99 -3.35
CA LEU A 49 2.60 11.32 -2.30
C LEU A 49 3.47 12.51 -2.68
N LEU A 50 3.96 12.56 -3.93
CA LEU A 50 4.74 13.70 -4.43
C LEU A 50 3.92 14.99 -4.38
N ALA A 51 2.67 14.98 -4.84
CA ALA A 51 1.81 16.17 -4.84
C ALA A 51 1.52 16.65 -3.42
N ALA A 52 1.18 15.74 -2.51
CA ALA A 52 0.90 16.08 -1.11
C ALA A 52 2.16 16.59 -0.39
N PHE A 53 3.31 15.93 -0.59
CA PHE A 53 4.59 16.35 -0.05
C PHE A 53 4.99 17.72 -0.59
N HIS A 54 4.84 17.94 -1.90
CA HIS A 54 5.21 19.20 -2.54
C HIS A 54 4.33 20.35 -2.05
N LEU A 55 3.02 20.14 -1.90
CA LEU A 55 2.11 21.14 -1.35
C LEU A 55 2.46 21.45 0.12
N HIS A 56 2.71 20.42 0.93
CA HIS A 56 3.12 20.60 2.33
C HIS A 56 4.43 21.41 2.43
N PHE A 57 5.43 21.05 1.63
CA PHE A 57 6.73 21.71 1.64
C PHE A 57 6.65 23.15 1.11
N MET A 58 5.92 23.38 0.00
CA MET A 58 5.70 24.73 -0.55
C MET A 58 5.09 25.68 0.48
N LEU A 59 4.08 25.22 1.23
CA LEU A 59 3.37 26.07 2.20
C LEU A 59 4.15 26.34 3.49
N THR A 60 5.13 25.49 3.84
CA THR A 60 5.80 25.55 5.14
C THR A 60 7.25 26.01 5.06
N ALA A 61 7.95 25.65 3.99
CA ALA A 61 9.37 25.97 3.80
C ALA A 61 9.70 26.43 2.36
N GLY A 62 8.70 26.63 1.50
CA GLY A 62 8.88 26.90 0.07
C GLY A 62 9.67 28.19 -0.23
N ASP A 63 9.45 29.24 0.56
CA ASP A 63 10.16 30.51 0.35
C ASP A 63 11.68 30.37 0.49
N TRP A 64 12.13 29.53 1.44
CA TRP A 64 13.56 29.22 1.59
C TRP A 64 14.12 28.34 0.48
N ASP A 65 13.29 27.56 -0.21
CA ASP A 65 13.73 26.71 -1.32
C ASP A 65 13.90 27.53 -2.62
N PHE A 66 12.93 28.42 -2.89
CA PHE A 66 12.89 29.23 -4.11
C PHE A 66 13.95 30.33 -4.18
N TRP A 67 14.15 31.08 -3.09
CA TRP A 67 14.94 32.30 -3.13
C TRP A 67 16.34 32.08 -2.54
N THR A 68 17.37 32.51 -3.27
CA THR A 68 18.76 32.33 -2.81
C THR A 68 19.15 33.28 -1.69
N ASP A 69 18.54 34.46 -1.64
CA ASP A 69 18.72 35.48 -0.61
C ASP A 69 18.00 35.13 0.71
N TRP A 70 17.03 34.20 0.69
CA TRP A 70 16.37 33.69 1.89
C TRP A 70 17.14 32.57 2.59
N LYS A 71 18.14 31.95 1.93
CA LYS A 71 18.92 30.81 2.48
C LYS A 71 19.94 31.26 3.53
N ASP A 72 19.45 31.71 4.68
CA ASP A 72 20.25 32.18 5.80
C ASP A 72 20.85 31.04 6.64
N ARG A 73 21.84 31.32 7.49
CA ARG A 73 22.52 30.28 8.29
C ARG A 73 21.74 29.79 9.50
N ARG A 74 20.65 30.48 9.88
CA ARG A 74 19.90 30.18 11.11
C ARG A 74 18.62 29.42 10.79
N TRP A 75 17.77 29.97 9.94
CA TRP A 75 16.43 29.42 9.72
C TRP A 75 16.41 28.36 8.63
N TRP A 76 17.13 28.57 7.52
CA TRP A 76 17.17 27.56 6.46
C TRP A 76 17.58 26.16 6.94
N PRO A 77 18.68 25.97 7.70
CA PRO A 77 19.10 24.63 8.16
C PRO A 77 18.26 24.08 9.32
N LEU A 78 17.35 24.88 9.89
CA LEU A 78 16.45 24.46 10.96
C LEU A 78 15.10 24.02 10.40
N VAL A 79 14.47 24.89 9.60
CA VAL A 79 13.10 24.69 9.11
C VAL A 79 13.06 23.61 8.05
N THR A 80 13.98 23.64 7.07
CA THR A 80 13.95 22.69 5.95
C THR A 80 14.06 21.23 6.37
N PRO A 81 15.01 20.77 7.20
CA PRO A 81 15.06 19.36 7.59
C PRO A 81 13.87 18.93 8.45
N VAL A 82 13.35 19.82 9.32
CA VAL A 82 12.20 19.53 10.18
C VAL A 82 10.93 19.31 9.35
N VAL A 83 10.74 20.08 8.29
CA VAL A 83 9.60 19.89 7.38
C VAL A 83 9.83 18.66 6.49
N LEU A 84 11.02 18.51 5.92
CA LEU A 84 11.34 17.45 4.96
C LEU A 84 11.21 16.04 5.54
N ILE A 85 11.39 15.84 6.85
CA ILE A 85 11.34 14.50 7.47
C ILE A 85 9.92 13.93 7.61
N THR A 86 8.89 14.77 7.58
CA THR A 86 7.50 14.39 7.90
C THR A 86 6.95 13.29 6.98
N PHE A 87 7.07 13.46 5.66
CA PHE A 87 6.58 12.50 4.67
C PHE A 87 7.44 11.22 4.57
N PRO A 88 8.79 11.30 4.50
CA PRO A 88 9.63 10.12 4.55
C PRO A 88 9.36 9.26 5.80
N ALA A 89 9.17 9.87 6.97
CA ALA A 89 8.83 9.13 8.18
C ALA A 89 7.46 8.45 8.08
N ALA A 90 6.45 9.12 7.54
CA ALA A 90 5.11 8.54 7.36
C ALA A 90 5.11 7.37 6.36
N VAL A 91 5.78 7.54 5.21
CA VAL A 91 5.90 6.48 4.19
C VAL A 91 6.71 5.31 4.75
N GLN A 92 7.82 5.58 5.44
CA GLN A 92 8.64 4.55 6.06
C GLN A 92 7.83 3.74 7.08
N TYR A 93 7.02 4.38 7.93
CA TYR A 93 6.19 3.67 8.90
C TYR A 93 5.21 2.69 8.24
N ILE A 94 4.52 3.12 7.18
CA ILE A 94 3.57 2.26 6.47
C ILE A 94 4.29 1.12 5.76
N THR A 95 5.34 1.42 4.99
CA THR A 95 6.06 0.42 4.19
C THR A 95 6.84 -0.57 5.05
N TRP A 96 7.27 -0.17 6.25
CA TRP A 96 8.05 -1.03 7.13
C TRP A 96 7.19 -1.91 8.05
N GLU A 97 6.04 -1.40 8.55
CA GLU A 97 5.21 -2.15 9.48
C GLU A 97 3.98 -2.83 8.85
N LYS A 98 3.49 -2.34 7.71
CA LYS A 98 2.17 -2.70 7.16
C LYS A 98 2.20 -3.37 5.79
N LEU A 99 3.29 -3.22 5.04
CA LEU A 99 3.54 -3.94 3.78
C LEU A 99 4.53 -5.09 3.99
#